data_AF-E1ZUS3-F1
#
_entry.id   AF-E1ZUS3-F1
#
_cell.length_a   1.000
_cell.length_b   1.000
_cell.length_c   1.000
_cell.angle_alpha   90.00
_cell.angle_beta   90.00
_cell.angle_gamma   90.00
#
_symmetry.space_group_name_H-M   'P 1'
#
loop_
_entity.id
_entity.type
_entity.pdbx_description
1 polymer ?
#
loop_
_entity_poly.entity_id
_entity_poly.type
_entity_poly.pdbx_seq_one_letter_code
_entity_poly.pdbx_strand_id
1 'polypeptide(L)' 'VKILTAERDVYAAEIDGKLIMKIGPGDFVPEDASAAVVDCGHCWTVWEK' A
#
# COMPACT_ATOMS: atom_id res chain seq x y z
N VAL A 1 -2.07 -9.84 8.36
CA VAL A 1 -2.21 -9.20 7.03
C VAL A 1 -3.69 -8.93 6.76
N LYS A 2 -4.04 -7.71 6.38
CA LYS A 2 -5.38 -7.28 5.96
C LYS A 2 -5.28 -6.78 4.52
N ILE A 3 -5.99 -7.41 3.59
CA ILE A 3 -6.05 -6.96 2.19
C ILE A 3 -6.95 -5.72 2.13
N LEU A 4 -6.46 -4.66 1.50
CA LEU A 4 -7.17 -3.38 1.32
C LEU A 4 -7.79 -3.29 -0.08
N THR A 5 -7.07 -3.74 -1.11
CA THR A 5 -7.58 -3.90 -2.47
C THR A 5 -6.87 -5.06 -3.18
N ALA A 6 -7.57 -5.71 -4.11
CA ALA A 6 -7.06 -6.83 -4.91
C ALA A 6 -7.75 -6.85 -6.28
N GLU A 7 -7.33 -5.95 -7.15
CA GLU A 7 -7.80 -5.80 -8.53
C GLU A 7 -6.74 -6.26 -9.53
N ARG A 8 -7.09 -6.28 -10.82
CA ARG A 8 -6.17 -6.72 -11.89
C ARG A 8 -4.83 -5.99 -11.90
N ASP A 9 -4.84 -4.69 -11.62
CA ASP A 9 -3.70 -3.79 -11.75
C ASP A 9 -3.21 -3.22 -10.42
N VAL A 10 -3.84 -3.57 -9.30
CA VAL A 10 -3.43 -3.11 -7.97
C VAL A 10 -3.73 -4.15 -6.90
N TYR A 11 -2.73 -4.43 -6.08
CA TYR A 11 -2.90 -5.14 -4.82
C TYR A 11 -2.30 -4.29 -3.71
N ALA A 12 -3.06 -4.07 -2.63
CA ALA A 12 -2.54 -3.43 -1.44
C ALA A 12 -2.96 -4.16 -0.17
N ALA A 13 -2.05 -4.23 0.80
CA ALA A 13 -2.30 -4.88 2.07
C ALA A 13 -1.62 -4.15 3.23
N GLU A 14 -2.28 -4.18 4.37
CA GLU A 14 -1.76 -3.74 5.67
C GLU A 14 -1.19 -4.94 6.43
N ILE A 15 0.04 -4.80 6.93
CA ILE A 15 0.80 -5.82 7.63
C ILE A 15 1.00 -5.33 9.07
N ASP A 16 0.53 -6.14 10.02
CA ASP A 16 0.61 -5.94 11.47
C ASP A 16 0.15 -4.56 11.98
N GLY A 17 -0.68 -3.86 11.22
CA GLY A 17 -1.15 -2.52 11.57
C GLY A 17 -0.09 -1.43 11.51
N LYS A 18 1.07 -1.71 10.91
CA LYS A 18 2.26 -0.83 10.90
C LYS A 18 2.70 -0.44 9.50
N LEU A 19 2.64 -1.39 8.57
CA LEU A 19 3.14 -1.24 7.22
C LEU A 19 2.02 -1.44 6.23
N ILE A 20 2.00 -0.64 5.17
CA ILE A 20 1.12 -0.82 4.03
C ILE A 20 1.99 -0.98 2.79
N MET A 21 1.71 -2.00 2.00
CA MET A 21 2.40 -2.27 0.73
C MET A 21 1.39 -2.19 -0.40
N LYS A 22 1.76 -1.54 -1.50
CA LYS A 22 1.05 -1.59 -2.77
C LYS A 22 1.96 -2.12 -3.86
N ILE A 23 1.42 -2.99 -4.72
CA ILE A 23 2.05 -3.44 -5.97
C ILE A 23 1.08 -3.29 -7.14
N GLY A 24 1.65 -3.15 -8.34
CA GLY A 24 0.91 -2.98 -9.59
C GLY A 24 0.85 -1.52 -10.06
N PRO A 25 0.48 -1.26 -11.32
CA PRO A 25 0.42 0.09 -11.88
C PRO A 25 -0.84 0.88 -11.48
N GLY A 26 -1.91 0.21 -11.03
CA GLY A 26 -3.18 0.87 -10.64
C GLY A 26 -3.04 1.76 -9.41
N ASP A 27 -3.91 2.75 -9.26
CA ASP A 27 -3.82 3.74 -8.18
C ASP A 27 -4.30 3.17 -6.84
N PHE A 28 -3.58 3.52 -5.77
CA PHE A 28 -4.00 3.26 -4.39
C PHE A 28 -3.24 4.18 -3.44
N VAL A 29 -3.97 4.79 -2.51
CA VAL A 29 -3.45 5.60 -1.41
C VAL A 29 -4.17 5.16 -0.14
N PRO A 30 -3.47 4.89 0.97
CA PRO A 30 -4.12 4.59 2.25
C PRO A 30 -5.04 5.72 2.70
N GLU A 31 -6.21 5.38 3.27
CA GLU A 31 -7.11 6.37 3.89
C GLU A 31 -6.54 6.93 5.21
N ASP A 32 -5.58 6.25 5.79
CA ASP A 32 -4.94 6.60 7.05
C ASP A 32 -3.93 7.75 6.86
N ALA A 33 -4.30 8.94 7.32
CA ALA A 33 -3.47 10.14 7.22
C ALA A 33 -2.16 10.07 8.03
N SER A 34 -2.00 9.09 8.94
CA SER A 34 -0.74 8.85 9.64
C SER A 34 0.29 8.09 8.79
N ALA A 35 -0.15 7.41 7.73
CA ALA A 35 0.72 6.61 6.89
C ALA A 35 1.59 7.50 5.98
N ALA A 36 2.90 7.48 6.19
CA ALA A 36 3.88 8.20 5.37
C ALA A 36 4.55 7.25 4.38
N VAL A 37 4.78 7.71 3.14
CA VAL A 37 5.59 6.96 2.18
C VAL A 37 7.02 6.86 2.70
N VAL A 38 7.52 5.65 2.86
CA VAL A 38 8.91 5.40 3.30
C VAL A 38 9.81 4.93 2.17
N ASP A 39 9.24 4.29 1.15
CA ASP A 39 9.98 3.85 -0.03
C ASP A 39 9.02 3.64 -1.22
N CYS A 40 9.53 3.79 -2.44
CA CYS A 40 8.76 3.55 -3.66
C CYS A 40 9.66 3.23 -4.86
N GLY A 41 9.06 2.58 -5.85
CA GLY A 41 9.72 2.28 -7.11
C GLY A 41 8.71 2.04 -8.23
N HIS A 42 9.18 1.40 -9.29
CA HIS A 42 8.32 1.16 -10.45
C HIS A 42 7.20 0.16 -10.10
N CYS A 43 5.96 0.66 -10.04
CA CYS A 43 4.75 -0.10 -9.73
C CYS A 43 4.71 -0.67 -8.30
N TRP A 44 5.37 -0.04 -7.33
CA TRP A 44 5.20 -0.38 -5.92
C TRP A 44 5.48 0.81 -5.00
N THR A 45 4.82 0.82 -3.84
CA THR A 45 4.97 1.85 -2.80
C THR A 45 4.79 1.21 -1.43
N VAL A 46 5.58 1.66 -0.46
CA VAL A 46 5.49 1.27 0.96
C VAL A 46 5.17 2.48 1.81
N TRP A 47 4.23 2.32 2.74
CA TRP A 47 3.94 3.29 3.79
C TRP A 47 4.16 2.68 5.17
N GLU A 48 4.59 3.49 6.12
CA GLU A 48 4.62 3.15 7.56
C GLU A 48 3.76 4.15 8.35
N LYS A 49 3.17 3.66 9.45
CA LYS A 49 2.43 4.46 10.44
C LYS A 49 3.30 4.86 11.62
#